data_AF-K1UKW5-F1
#
_entry.id   AF-K1UKW5-F1
#
_cell.length_a   1.000
_cell.length_b   1.000
_cell.length_c   1.000
_cell.angle_alpha   90.00
_cell.angle_beta   90.00
_cell.angle_gamma   90.00
#
_symmetry.space_group_name_H-M   'P 1'
#
loop_
_entity.id
_entity.type
_entity.pdbx_description
1 polymer ?
#
loop_
_entity_poly.entity_id
_entity_poly.type
_entity_poly.pdbx_seq_one_letter_code
_entity_poly.pdbx_strand_id
1 'polypeptide(L)'
;PDCSLYRDMPLCLQIANTYMNRAVGCYLQSHGVYVIPNVRWGDERSYTTVELPEKFAFLGVPKNSIVSIGTYGCIKSRVNKQYFVEGLSAMLDELSPEVVLIYGGMPESIFGQFKERTNFVYYPDWISTKRRRSA
;
A
#
# COMPACT_ATOMS: atom_id res chain seq x y z
N PRO A 1 13.85 -0.65 4.90
CA PRO A 1 13.16 -1.94 5.06
C PRO A 1 11.64 -1.74 5.07
N ASP A 2 10.94 -2.52 4.25
CA ASP A 2 9.47 -2.61 4.25
C ASP A 2 9.06 -3.85 5.05
N CYS A 3 8.80 -3.67 6.35
CA CYS A 3 8.37 -4.77 7.22
C CYS A 3 6.96 -5.20 6.84
N SER A 4 6.72 -6.52 6.80
CA SER A 4 5.39 -7.05 6.52
C SER A 4 4.36 -6.58 7.56
N LEU A 5 3.17 -6.21 7.08
CA LEU A 5 1.99 -6.04 7.92
C LEU A 5 1.05 -7.23 7.71
N TYR A 6 0.64 -7.85 8.80
CA TYR A 6 -0.34 -8.92 8.82
C TYR A 6 -1.57 -8.47 9.61
N ARG A 7 -2.75 -8.94 9.20
CA ARG A 7 -4.02 -8.56 9.82
C ARG A 7 -4.13 -9.03 11.28
N ASP A 8 -3.66 -10.24 11.54
CA ASP A 8 -3.62 -10.89 12.85
C ASP A 8 -2.44 -10.42 13.71
N MET A 9 -1.60 -9.50 13.21
CA MET A 9 -0.54 -8.89 13.98
C MET A 9 -1.11 -7.98 15.08
N PRO A 10 -0.56 -8.01 16.31
CA PRO A 10 -0.88 -7.03 17.35
C PRO A 10 -0.74 -5.59 16.83
N LEU A 11 -1.68 -4.72 17.20
CA LEU A 11 -1.74 -3.35 16.70
C LEU A 11 -0.43 -2.58 16.94
N CYS A 12 0.20 -2.76 18.10
CA CYS A 12 1.48 -2.14 18.43
C CYS A 12 2.59 -2.52 17.44
N LEU A 13 2.62 -3.77 16.97
CA LEU A 13 3.59 -4.23 15.97
C LEU A 13 3.25 -3.70 14.58
N GLN A 14 1.96 -3.54 14.24
CA GLN A 14 1.57 -2.89 12.99
C GLN A 14 2.06 -1.44 12.95
N ILE A 15 1.86 -0.69 14.04
CA ILE A 15 2.33 0.69 14.16
C ILE A 15 3.86 0.75 14.09
N ALA A 16 4.56 -0.13 14.82
CA ALA A 16 6.02 -0.17 14.81
C ALA A 16 6.59 -0.48 13.42
N ASN A 17 5.98 -1.43 12.69
CA ASN A 17 6.41 -1.78 11.33
C ASN A 17 6.18 -0.62 10.35
N THR A 18 5.03 0.06 10.45
CA THR A 18 4.76 1.26 9.65
C THR A 18 5.77 2.37 9.98
N TYR A 19 6.05 2.60 11.26
CA TYR A 19 7.06 3.57 11.69
C TYR A 19 8.44 3.25 11.09
N MET A 20 8.90 2.00 11.16
CA MET A 20 10.20 1.60 10.60
C MET A 20 10.28 1.81 9.09
N ASN A 21 9.19 1.58 8.35
CA ASN A 21 9.11 1.90 6.93
C ASN A 21 9.31 3.41 6.70
N ARG A 22 8.61 4.26 7.45
CA ARG A 22 8.72 5.74 7.33
C ARG A 22 10.10 6.26 7.77
N ALA A 23 10.64 5.74 8.87
CA ALA A 23 11.93 6.15 9.41
C ALA A 23 13.06 5.91 8.40
N VAL A 24 13.05 4.77 7.71
CA VAL A 24 14.07 4.51 6.68
C VAL A 24 13.82 5.32 5.42
N GLY A 25 12.56 5.56 5.03
CA GLY A 25 12.26 6.51 3.96
C GLY A 25 12.85 7.89 4.25
N CYS A 26 12.62 8.41 5.45
CA CYS A 26 13.16 9.69 5.92
C CYS A 26 14.70 9.71 5.91
N TYR A 27 15.33 8.67 6.44
CA TYR A 27 16.79 8.54 6.42
C TYR A 27 17.35 8.55 5.00
N LEU A 28 16.77 7.79 4.07
CA LEU A 28 17.24 7.76 2.68
C LEU A 28 17.04 9.12 1.99
N GLN A 29 15.90 9.77 2.22
CA GLN A 29 15.62 11.10 1.69
C GLN A 29 16.59 12.15 2.23
N SER A 30 16.97 12.09 3.52
CA SER A 30 17.96 13.00 4.10
C SER A 30 19.35 12.85 3.51
N HIS A 31 19.61 11.74 2.79
CA HIS A 31 20.86 11.48 2.06
C HIS A 31 20.71 11.72 0.54
N GLY A 32 19.68 12.44 0.11
CA GLY A 32 19.48 12.82 -1.29
C GLY A 32 18.90 11.71 -2.18
N VAL A 33 18.47 10.59 -1.61
CA VAL A 33 17.81 9.51 -2.37
C VAL A 33 16.35 9.87 -2.59
N TYR A 34 15.89 9.81 -3.85
CA TYR A 34 14.47 9.93 -4.15
C TYR A 34 13.74 8.65 -3.73
N VAL A 35 12.86 8.75 -2.73
CA VAL A 35 12.11 7.62 -2.17
C VAL A 35 10.63 7.74 -2.52
N ILE A 36 10.11 6.71 -3.16
CA ILE A 36 8.66 6.52 -3.33
C ILE A 36 8.16 5.73 -2.12
N PRO A 37 7.25 6.28 -1.30
CA PRO A 37 6.75 5.58 -0.12
C PRO A 37 5.93 4.36 -0.53
N ASN A 38 6.16 3.26 0.17
CA ASN A 38 5.33 2.07 0.08
C ASN A 38 4.25 2.16 1.15
N VAL A 39 2.98 2.15 0.73
CA VAL A 39 1.82 2.26 1.62
C VAL A 39 1.22 0.89 1.83
N ARG A 40 1.07 0.52 3.10
CA ARG A 40 0.53 -0.77 3.54
C ARG A 40 -0.46 -0.55 4.67
N TRP A 41 -1.40 -1.46 4.79
CA TRP A 41 -2.40 -1.48 5.86
C TRP A 41 -2.72 -2.93 6.24
N GLY A 42 -3.12 -3.16 7.49
CA GLY A 42 -3.50 -4.48 8.00
C GLY A 42 -5.01 -4.71 7.94
N ASP A 43 -5.75 -3.96 8.75
CA ASP A 43 -7.21 -3.95 8.84
C ASP A 43 -7.73 -2.54 9.13
N GLU A 44 -9.02 -2.42 9.45
CA GLU A 44 -9.69 -1.16 9.76
C GLU A 44 -8.95 -0.31 10.79
N ARG A 45 -8.23 -0.93 11.75
CA ARG A 45 -7.46 -0.19 12.77
C ARG A 45 -6.32 0.62 12.15
N SER A 46 -5.86 0.23 10.96
CA SER A 46 -4.80 0.91 10.19
C SER A 46 -5.26 2.13 9.40
N TYR A 47 -6.45 2.05 8.81
CA TYR A 47 -6.95 3.02 7.83
C TYR A 47 -8.23 3.76 8.26
N THR A 48 -8.71 3.50 9.47
CA THR A 48 -9.81 4.23 10.12
C THR A 48 -9.34 4.82 11.45
N THR A 49 -10.25 5.48 12.15
CA THR A 49 -10.01 6.05 13.48
C THR A 49 -10.67 5.25 14.61
N VAL A 50 -10.87 3.94 14.40
CA VAL A 50 -11.57 3.08 15.38
C VAL A 50 -10.74 2.84 16.65
N GLU A 51 -9.41 2.78 16.54
CA GLU A 51 -8.48 2.58 17.68
C GLU A 51 -7.65 3.83 18.01
N LEU A 52 -7.24 4.58 17.00
CA LEU A 52 -6.42 5.79 17.13
C LEU A 52 -7.16 6.99 16.54
N PRO A 53 -6.90 8.22 17.01
CA PRO A 53 -7.49 9.41 16.40
C PRO A 53 -7.01 9.65 14.96
N GLU A 54 -5.89 9.05 14.55
CA GLU A 54 -5.33 9.13 13.21
C GLU A 54 -5.28 7.78 12.48
N LYS A 55 -5.35 7.84 11.15
CA LYS A 55 -5.14 6.69 10.26
C LYS A 55 -3.65 6.41 10.08
N PHE A 56 -3.05 5.66 11.01
CA PHE A 56 -1.59 5.52 11.09
C PHE A 56 -0.93 4.96 9.81
N ALA A 57 -1.66 4.21 8.97
CA ALA A 57 -1.14 3.71 7.70
C ALA A 57 -0.66 4.82 6.75
N PHE A 58 -1.27 6.01 6.85
CA PHE A 58 -1.07 7.12 5.92
C PHE A 58 -0.20 8.25 6.50
N LEU A 59 0.14 8.19 7.79
CA LEU A 59 0.98 9.19 8.42
C LEU A 59 2.38 9.26 7.79
N GLY A 60 2.87 10.49 7.61
CA GLY A 60 4.16 10.77 7.01
C GLY A 60 4.26 10.52 5.51
N VAL A 61 3.16 10.16 4.84
CA VAL A 61 3.12 10.00 3.38
C VAL A 61 2.70 11.32 2.72
N PRO A 62 3.46 11.83 1.73
CA PRO A 62 3.10 13.06 1.03
C PRO A 62 1.78 12.92 0.25
N LYS A 63 0.92 13.93 0.34
CA LYS A 63 -0.31 14.04 -0.46
C LYS A 63 0.03 14.48 -1.89
N ASN A 64 -0.85 14.19 -2.85
CA ASN A 64 -0.68 14.54 -4.27
C ASN A 64 0.71 14.13 -4.80
N SER A 65 1.12 12.90 -4.48
CA SER A 65 2.45 12.39 -4.80
C SER A 65 2.37 11.03 -5.48
N ILE A 66 3.55 10.49 -5.82
CA ILE A 66 3.67 9.11 -6.28
C ILE A 66 3.80 8.20 -5.05
N VAL A 67 2.96 7.19 -4.96
CA VAL A 67 3.02 6.15 -3.91
C VAL A 67 3.07 4.76 -4.54
N SER A 68 3.54 3.77 -3.79
CA SER A 68 3.51 2.37 -4.23
C SER A 68 2.71 1.49 -3.29
N ILE A 69 2.02 0.48 -3.83
CA ILE A 69 1.25 -0.51 -3.06
C ILE A 69 1.49 -1.93 -3.60
N GLY A 70 1.48 -2.90 -2.69
CA GLY A 70 1.62 -4.31 -3.02
C GLY A 70 0.32 -5.08 -2.86
N THR A 71 -0.01 -5.95 -3.81
CA THR A 71 -1.22 -6.81 -3.73
C THR A 71 -0.92 -8.24 -3.30
N TYR A 72 0.35 -8.58 -3.12
CA TYR A 72 0.79 -9.93 -2.75
C TYR A 72 0.22 -10.40 -1.42
N GLY A 73 -0.48 -11.54 -1.44
CA GLY A 73 -1.12 -12.13 -0.26
C GLY A 73 -2.39 -11.40 0.19
N CYS A 74 -2.58 -10.14 -0.23
CA CYS A 74 -3.72 -9.31 0.15
C CYS A 74 -4.99 -9.59 -0.66
N ILE A 75 -4.90 -10.20 -1.85
CA ILE A 75 -6.05 -10.35 -2.76
C ILE A 75 -6.49 -11.81 -2.98
N LYS A 76 -5.99 -12.76 -2.18
CA LYS A 76 -6.26 -14.20 -2.37
C LYS A 76 -7.63 -14.64 -1.84
N SER A 77 -8.00 -14.20 -0.64
CA SER A 77 -9.27 -14.56 -0.01
C SER A 77 -10.29 -13.43 -0.15
N ARG A 78 -11.58 -13.76 -0.08
CA ARG A 78 -12.67 -12.76 -0.13
C ARG A 78 -12.51 -11.70 0.95
N VAL A 79 -12.16 -12.13 2.17
CA VAL A 79 -11.97 -11.25 3.33
C VAL A 79 -10.76 -10.32 3.10
N ASN A 80 -9.61 -10.86 2.67
CA ASN A 80 -8.43 -10.01 2.44
C ASN A 80 -8.67 -9.01 1.30
N LYS A 81 -9.40 -9.43 0.25
CA LYS A 81 -9.80 -8.54 -0.84
C LYS A 81 -10.66 -7.37 -0.34
N GLN A 82 -11.56 -7.61 0.61
CA GLN A 82 -12.38 -6.56 1.20
C GLN A 82 -11.53 -5.53 1.96
N TYR A 83 -10.69 -5.98 2.91
CA TYR A 83 -9.75 -5.09 3.62
C TYR A 83 -8.81 -4.34 2.68
N PHE A 84 -8.37 -5.00 1.59
CA PHE A 84 -7.56 -4.34 0.57
C PHE A 84 -8.34 -3.22 -0.13
N VAL A 85 -9.58 -3.48 -0.57
CA VAL A 85 -10.42 -2.49 -1.24
C VAL A 85 -10.74 -1.31 -0.33
N GLU A 86 -11.11 -1.56 0.92
CA GLU A 86 -11.43 -0.52 1.90
C GLU A 86 -10.21 0.34 2.22
N GLY A 87 -9.06 -0.28 2.51
CA GLY A 87 -7.83 0.46 2.76
C GLY A 87 -7.31 1.21 1.53
N LEU A 88 -7.49 0.67 0.32
CA LEU A 88 -7.17 1.39 -0.92
C LEU A 88 -8.06 2.62 -1.07
N SER A 89 -9.37 2.50 -0.84
CA SER A 89 -10.27 3.66 -0.88
C SER A 89 -9.85 4.72 0.14
N ALA A 90 -9.60 4.32 1.38
CA ALA A 90 -9.18 5.22 2.44
C ALA A 90 -7.84 5.91 2.14
N MET A 91 -6.90 5.20 1.51
CA MET A 91 -5.63 5.77 1.05
C MET A 91 -5.84 6.83 -0.01
N LEU A 92 -6.69 6.55 -1.02
CA LEU A 92 -7.00 7.50 -2.08
C LEU A 92 -7.72 8.74 -1.53
N ASP A 93 -8.62 8.56 -0.55
CA ASP A 93 -9.31 9.66 0.13
C ASP A 93 -8.32 10.53 0.93
N GLU A 94 -7.41 9.90 1.68
CA GLU A 94 -6.51 10.62 2.59
C GLU A 94 -5.36 11.32 1.85
N LEU A 95 -4.75 10.62 0.88
CA LEU A 95 -3.51 11.05 0.24
C LEU A 95 -3.72 11.72 -1.11
N SER A 96 -4.84 11.44 -1.79
CA SER A 96 -5.11 11.91 -3.16
C SER A 96 -3.87 11.79 -4.07
N PRO A 97 -3.26 10.60 -4.19
CA PRO A 97 -2.01 10.45 -4.94
C PRO A 97 -2.23 10.78 -6.43
N GLU A 98 -1.21 11.34 -7.08
CA GLU A 98 -1.25 11.56 -8.53
C GLU A 98 -1.06 10.24 -9.27
N VAL A 99 -0.18 9.38 -8.74
CA VAL A 99 0.18 8.09 -9.31
C VAL A 99 0.29 7.03 -8.22
N VAL A 100 -0.33 5.88 -8.46
CA VAL A 100 -0.20 4.68 -7.63
C VAL A 100 0.52 3.60 -8.41
N LEU A 101 1.75 3.28 -8.01
CA LEU A 101 2.53 2.19 -8.57
C LEU A 101 2.10 0.87 -7.91
N ILE A 102 1.72 -0.11 -8.72
CA ILE A 102 1.27 -1.42 -8.23
C ILE A 102 2.31 -2.47 -8.56
N TYR A 103 2.77 -3.20 -7.55
CA TYR A 103 3.55 -4.42 -7.73
C TYR A 103 2.77 -5.65 -7.23
N GLY A 104 2.72 -6.68 -8.07
CA GLY A 104 1.84 -7.84 -7.90
C GLY A 104 0.55 -7.74 -8.71
N GLY A 105 -0.38 -8.68 -8.55
CA GLY A 105 -1.58 -8.73 -9.39
C GLY A 105 -2.46 -7.47 -9.30
N MET A 106 -2.87 -6.94 -10.46
CA MET A 106 -3.83 -5.83 -10.58
C MET A 106 -5.13 -6.34 -11.25
N PRO A 107 -5.99 -7.10 -10.55
CA PRO A 107 -7.23 -7.58 -11.15
C PRO A 107 -8.23 -6.44 -11.33
N GLU A 108 -8.88 -6.41 -12.50
CA GLU A 108 -9.93 -5.44 -12.84
C GLU A 108 -11.05 -5.41 -11.79
N SER A 109 -11.39 -6.57 -11.22
CA SER A 109 -12.42 -6.71 -10.17
C SER A 109 -12.12 -6.00 -8.84
N ILE A 110 -10.94 -5.40 -8.68
CA ILE A 110 -10.55 -4.58 -7.53
C ILE A 110 -10.31 -3.14 -7.98
N PHE A 111 -9.49 -2.97 -9.02
CA PHE A 111 -9.00 -1.65 -9.42
C PHE A 111 -9.94 -0.91 -10.38
N GLY A 112 -10.84 -1.62 -11.07
CA GLY A 112 -11.76 -1.05 -12.06
C GLY A 112 -12.60 0.09 -11.48
N GLN A 113 -13.09 -0.06 -10.25
CA GLN A 113 -13.90 0.96 -9.55
C GLN A 113 -13.12 2.21 -9.13
N PHE A 114 -11.78 2.17 -9.17
CA PHE A 114 -10.93 3.27 -8.73
C PHE A 114 -10.20 3.97 -9.88
N LYS A 115 -10.38 3.52 -11.14
CA LYS A 115 -9.61 4.00 -12.31
C LYS A 115 -9.69 5.51 -12.54
N GLU A 116 -10.81 6.13 -12.17
CA GLU A 116 -11.02 7.57 -12.34
C GLU A 116 -10.44 8.40 -11.18
N ARG A 117 -10.01 7.75 -10.09
CA ARG A 117 -9.53 8.43 -8.88
C ARG A 117 -8.04 8.78 -8.91
N THR A 118 -7.24 8.04 -9.68
CA THR A 118 -5.78 8.22 -9.77
C THR A 118 -5.25 7.50 -11.00
N ASN A 119 -4.05 7.87 -11.45
CA ASN A 119 -3.32 7.08 -12.44
C ASN A 119 -2.69 5.83 -11.80
N PHE A 120 -3.06 4.64 -12.24
CA PHE A 120 -2.46 3.39 -11.80
C PHE A 120 -1.41 2.89 -12.80
N VAL A 121 -0.19 2.64 -12.32
CA VAL A 121 0.88 2.06 -13.14
C VAL A 121 1.22 0.67 -12.60
N TYR A 122 0.95 -0.35 -13.42
CA TYR A 122 1.18 -1.74 -13.05
C TYR A 122 2.57 -2.23 -13.48
N TYR A 123 3.33 -2.76 -12.51
CA TYR A 123 4.59 -3.45 -12.75
C TYR A 123 4.38 -4.96 -12.62
N PRO A 124 4.48 -5.72 -13.73
CA PRO A 124 4.35 -7.17 -13.68
C PRO A 124 5.49 -7.75 -12.88
N ASP A 125 5.17 -8.75 -12.08
CA ASP A 125 6.18 -9.38 -11.26
C ASP A 125 7.12 -10.29 -12.04
N TRP A 126 8.27 -10.58 -11.45
CA TRP A 126 9.28 -11.44 -12.06
C TRP A 126 8.76 -12.83 -12.45
N ILE A 127 7.88 -13.44 -11.65
CA ILE A 127 7.33 -14.78 -11.92
C ILE A 127 6.40 -14.71 -13.11
N SER A 128 5.48 -13.73 -13.14
CA SER A 128 4.61 -13.47 -14.29
C SER A 128 5.42 -13.14 -15.55
N THR A 129 6.49 -12.36 -15.40
CA THR A 129 7.40 -11.98 -16.49
C THR A 129 8.14 -13.20 -17.04
N LYS A 130 8.65 -14.09 -16.18
CA LYS A 130 9.27 -15.35 -16.62
C LYS A 130 8.29 -16.28 -17.31
N ARG A 131 7.08 -16.46 -16.78
CA ARG A 131 6.05 -17.32 -17.38
C ARG A 131 5.65 -16.87 -18.79
N ARG A 132 5.58 -15.55 -19.02
CA ARG A 132 5.32 -14.98 -20.35
C ARG A 132 6.45 -15.20 -21.37
N ARG A 133 7.69 -15.42 -20.92
CA ARG A 133 8.84 -15.69 -21.80
C ARG A 133 9.01 -17.17 -22.15
N SER A 134 8.28 -18.05 -21.47
CA SER A 134 8.31 -19.50 -21.68
C SER A 134 7.07 -20.04 -22.40
N ALA A 135 6.14 -19.16 -22.76
CA ALA A 135 4.96 -19.42 -23.59
C ALA A 135 5.18 -18.78 -24.96
#